data_AF-A0A4Q2QSM0-F1
#
_entry.id   AF-A0A4Q2QSM0-F1
#
_cell.length_a   1.000
_cell.length_b   1.000
_cell.length_c   1.000
_cell.angle_alpha   90.00
_cell.angle_beta   90.00
_cell.angle_gamma   90.00
#
_symmetry.space_group_name_H-M   'P 1'
#
loop_
_entity.id
_entity.type
_entity.pdbx_description
1 polymer ?
#
loop_
_entity_poly.entity_id
_entity_poly.type
_entity_poly.pdbx_seq_one_letter_code
_entity_poly.pdbx_strand_id
1 'polypeptide(L)'
;VDELQPWDIAYYSEKQKQHLYSISDEQLRPYFPENKAVNGLFEVVKRIYGITAKERKDVDVWHPDVRFFELYDENNELRGSFYLDLYARENKRGGAWMDDCVGQMRKADGSLQKPVAYLTCNFNRPVNGKPAL
;
A
#
# COMPACT_ATOMS: atom_id res chain seq x y z
N VAL A 1 -11.83 -32.31 -16.00
CA VAL A 1 -11.45 -32.38 -14.57
C VAL A 1 -12.54 -33.17 -13.92
N ASP A 2 -12.16 -34.34 -13.43
CA ASP A 2 -13.12 -35.32 -12.91
C ASP A 2 -13.16 -35.26 -11.38
N GLU A 3 -12.07 -34.78 -10.76
CA GLU A 3 -11.98 -34.39 -9.34
C GLU A 3 -11.14 -33.11 -9.23
N LEU A 4 -11.58 -32.17 -8.39
CA LEU A 4 -11.00 -30.84 -8.28
C LEU A 4 -9.98 -30.80 -7.14
N GLN A 5 -8.72 -30.51 -7.43
CA GLN A 5 -7.66 -30.44 -6.43
C GLN A 5 -7.39 -28.99 -5.99
N PRO A 6 -6.75 -28.76 -4.83
CA PRO A 6 -6.52 -27.39 -4.33
C PRO A 6 -5.77 -26.47 -5.30
N TRP A 7 -4.84 -26.99 -6.10
CA TRP A 7 -4.10 -26.20 -7.09
C TRP A 7 -4.93 -25.87 -8.35
N ASP A 8 -6.02 -26.59 -8.59
CA ASP A 8 -6.92 -26.37 -9.74
C ASP A 8 -7.87 -25.17 -9.49
N ILE A 9 -8.13 -24.85 -8.22
CA ILE A 9 -9.13 -23.87 -7.79
C ILE A 9 -8.92 -22.52 -8.48
N ALA A 10 -7.73 -21.94 -8.39
CA ALA A 10 -7.46 -20.62 -8.95
C ALA A 10 -7.73 -20.56 -10.46
N TYR A 11 -7.35 -21.60 -11.20
CA TYR A 11 -7.55 -21.67 -12.64
C TYR A 11 -9.02 -21.79 -13.04
N TYR A 12 -9.77 -22.70 -12.39
CA TYR A 12 -11.18 -22.91 -12.73
C TYR A 12 -12.08 -21.80 -12.20
N SER A 13 -11.77 -21.19 -11.05
CA SER A 13 -12.49 -20.01 -10.56
C SER A 13 -12.37 -18.84 -11.52
N GLU A 14 -11.19 -18.62 -12.13
CA GLU A 14 -11.03 -17.55 -13.14
C GLU A 14 -11.84 -17.84 -14.41
N LYS A 15 -11.83 -19.08 -14.90
CA LYS A 15 -12.69 -19.47 -16.04
C LYS A 15 -14.17 -19.28 -15.74
N GLN A 16 -14.61 -19.63 -14.54
CA GLN A 16 -15.99 -19.46 -14.12
C GLN A 16 -16.37 -17.98 -14.07
N LYS A 17 -15.51 -17.13 -13.50
CA LYS A 17 -15.68 -15.67 -13.46
C LYS A 17 -15.79 -15.09 -14.87
N GLN A 18 -14.92 -15.52 -15.79
CA GLN A 18 -14.99 -15.10 -17.19
C GLN A 18 -16.28 -15.55 -17.87
N HIS A 19 -16.74 -16.79 -17.62
CA HIS A 19 -18.00 -17.29 -18.20
C HIS A 19 -19.23 -16.52 -17.68
N LEU A 20 -19.28 -16.23 -16.38
CA LEU A 20 -20.42 -15.57 -15.74
C LEU A 20 -20.46 -14.06 -15.97
N TYR A 21 -19.30 -13.40 -15.99
CA TYR A 21 -19.20 -11.94 -15.95
C TYR A 21 -18.45 -11.33 -17.15
N SER A 22 -17.91 -12.15 -18.05
CA SER A 22 -17.13 -11.72 -19.22
C SER A 22 -15.94 -10.81 -18.87
N ILE A 23 -15.37 -10.98 -17.68
CA ILE A 23 -14.22 -10.23 -17.17
C ILE A 23 -13.13 -11.19 -16.70
N SER A 24 -11.87 -10.77 -16.82
CA SER A 24 -10.72 -11.48 -16.25
C SER A 24 -9.81 -10.54 -15.48
N ASP A 25 -9.14 -11.05 -14.46
CA ASP A 25 -8.20 -10.25 -13.64
C ASP A 25 -6.98 -9.80 -14.44
N GLU A 26 -6.53 -10.62 -15.40
CA GLU A 26 -5.43 -10.25 -16.29
C GLU A 26 -5.78 -9.05 -17.18
N GLN A 27 -7.03 -8.95 -17.64
CA GLN A 27 -7.50 -7.78 -18.40
C GLN A 27 -7.57 -6.51 -17.54
N LEU A 28 -7.79 -6.65 -16.23
CA LEU A 28 -7.86 -5.53 -15.29
C LEU A 28 -6.49 -5.03 -14.84
N ARG A 29 -5.49 -5.91 -14.74
CA ARG A 29 -4.13 -5.59 -14.25
C ARG A 29 -3.57 -4.26 -14.79
N PRO A 30 -3.61 -3.98 -16.11
CA PRO A 30 -3.07 -2.73 -16.68
C PRO A 30 -3.74 -1.45 -16.17
N TYR A 31 -4.95 -1.54 -15.61
CA TYR A 31 -5.70 -0.39 -15.08
C TYR A 31 -5.31 -0.04 -13.64
N PHE A 32 -4.58 -0.91 -12.95
CA PHE A 32 -4.16 -0.72 -11.55
C PHE A 32 -2.64 -0.65 -11.39
N PRO A 33 -1.91 0.21 -12.14
CA PRO A 33 -0.50 0.42 -11.82
C PRO A 33 -0.36 1.03 -10.43
N GLU A 34 0.66 0.59 -9.70
CA GLU A 34 0.89 0.91 -8.29
C GLU A 34 0.81 2.43 -8.02
N ASN A 35 1.46 3.25 -8.85
CA ASN A 35 1.42 4.69 -8.70
C ASN A 35 0.01 5.28 -8.80
N LYS A 36 -0.86 4.76 -9.68
CA LYS A 36 -2.26 5.19 -9.78
C LYS A 36 -3.07 4.69 -8.59
N ALA A 37 -2.85 3.45 -8.14
CA ALA A 37 -3.55 2.90 -6.99
C ALA A 37 -3.21 3.68 -5.70
N VAL A 38 -1.93 3.97 -5.47
CA VAL A 38 -1.46 4.77 -4.31
C VAL A 38 -1.98 6.20 -4.37
N ASN A 39 -1.91 6.85 -5.53
CA ASN A 39 -2.47 8.20 -5.69
C ASN A 39 -3.99 8.22 -5.49
N GLY A 40 -4.70 7.20 -5.98
CA GLY A 40 -6.14 7.04 -5.77
C GLY A 40 -6.48 6.84 -4.29
N LEU A 41 -5.69 6.07 -3.55
CA LEU A 41 -5.82 5.92 -2.10
C LEU A 41 -5.69 7.27 -1.38
N PHE A 42 -4.67 8.06 -1.71
CA PHE A 42 -4.49 9.38 -1.10
C PHE A 42 -5.63 10.34 -1.43
N GLU A 43 -6.16 10.29 -2.65
CA GLU A 43 -7.31 11.10 -3.04
C GLU A 43 -8.58 10.71 -2.25
N VAL A 44 -8.82 9.41 -2.02
CA VAL A 44 -9.92 8.93 -1.19
C VAL A 44 -9.76 9.41 0.26
N VAL A 45 -8.57 9.28 0.83
CA VAL A 45 -8.26 9.75 2.19
C VAL A 45 -8.49 11.25 2.32
N LYS A 46 -8.07 12.04 1.32
CA LYS A 46 -8.31 13.48 1.28
C LYS A 46 -9.79 13.83 1.24
N ARG A 47 -10.58 13.16 0.38
CA ARG A 47 -12.02 13.45 0.25
C ARG A 47 -12.83 13.10 1.49
N ILE A 48 -12.49 11.99 2.15
CA ILE A 48 -13.26 11.50 3.30
C ILE A 48 -12.83 12.20 4.59
N TYR A 49 -11.53 12.44 4.77
CA TYR A 49 -10.97 12.90 6.05
C TYR A 49 -10.31 14.28 6.00
N GLY A 50 -10.23 14.93 4.84
CA GLY A 50 -9.51 16.19 4.68
C GLY A 50 -7.99 16.05 4.84
N ILE A 51 -7.45 14.82 4.79
CA ILE A 51 -6.03 14.54 5.04
C ILE A 51 -5.24 14.51 3.72
N THR A 52 -4.16 15.29 3.66
CA THR A 52 -3.22 15.32 2.53
C THR A 52 -1.92 14.62 2.91
N ALA A 53 -1.51 13.64 2.11
CA ALA A 53 -0.20 13.00 2.22
C ALA A 53 0.86 13.79 1.43
N LYS A 54 2.01 14.09 2.06
CA LYS A 54 3.17 14.72 1.42
C LYS A 54 4.40 13.84 1.59
N GLU A 55 5.06 13.51 0.49
CA GLU A 55 6.28 12.70 0.54
C GLU A 55 7.47 13.53 1.02
N ARG A 56 8.26 12.97 1.94
CA ARG A 56 9.56 13.50 2.36
C ARG A 56 10.67 12.52 1.99
N LYS A 57 11.82 13.07 1.59
CA LYS A 57 12.97 12.32 1.07
C LYS A 57 14.22 12.45 1.94
N ASP A 58 14.18 13.33 2.92
CA ASP A 58 15.24 13.65 3.88
C ASP A 58 15.02 12.90 5.21
N VAL A 59 14.53 11.67 5.12
CA VAL A 59 14.24 10.77 6.26
C VAL A 59 15.01 9.47 6.04
N ASP A 60 15.62 8.96 7.11
CA ASP A 60 16.35 7.70 7.05
C ASP A 60 15.42 6.53 6.75
N VAL A 61 15.84 5.67 5.82
CA VAL A 61 15.08 4.48 5.39
C VAL A 61 15.99 3.26 5.37
N TRP A 62 15.43 2.08 5.65
CA TRP A 62 16.19 0.82 5.63
C TRP A 62 16.38 0.23 4.23
N HIS A 63 15.67 0.73 3.23
CA HIS A 63 15.77 0.24 1.85
C HIS A 63 15.41 1.37 0.85
N PRO A 64 16.09 1.49 -0.31
CA PRO A 64 15.88 2.58 -1.27
C PRO A 64 14.44 2.72 -1.81
N ASP A 65 13.73 1.61 -1.91
CA ASP A 65 12.32 1.60 -2.35
C ASP A 65 11.32 2.10 -1.31
N VAL A 66 11.74 2.29 -0.05
CA VAL A 66 10.86 2.73 1.03
C VAL A 66 10.65 4.23 0.91
N ARG A 67 9.40 4.66 0.98
CA ARG A 67 9.00 6.06 0.90
C ARG A 67 8.45 6.51 2.24
N PHE A 68 8.63 7.78 2.61
CA PHE A 68 8.08 8.34 3.84
C PHE A 68 7.10 9.46 3.53
N PHE A 69 5.97 9.46 4.22
CA PHE A 69 4.91 10.43 4.03
C PHE A 69 4.49 11.06 5.36
N GLU A 70 4.26 12.36 5.31
CA GLU A 70 3.62 13.14 6.37
C GLU A 70 2.15 13.39 6.01
N LEU A 71 1.26 13.26 7.00
CA LEU A 71 -0.18 13.44 6.86
C LEU A 71 -0.61 14.76 7.51
N TYR A 72 -1.17 15.65 6.70
CA TYR A 72 -1.63 16.97 7.14
C TYR A 72 -3.16 17.07 7.07
N ASP A 73 -3.78 17.71 8.05
CA ASP A 73 -5.21 18.04 7.98
C ASP A 73 -5.47 19.31 7.15
N GLU A 74 -6.74 19.74 7.10
CA GLU A 74 -7.20 20.92 6.36
C GLU A 74 -6.62 22.25 6.89
N ASN A 75 -6.20 22.27 8.16
CA ASN A 75 -5.52 23.41 8.78
C ASN A 75 -4.00 23.37 8.56
N ASN A 76 -3.52 22.40 7.76
CA ASN A 76 -2.11 22.11 7.53
C ASN A 76 -1.36 21.75 8.83
N GLU A 77 -2.06 21.15 9.80
CA GLU A 77 -1.44 20.58 11.01
C GLU A 77 -0.98 19.15 10.73
N LEU A 78 0.26 18.82 11.12
CA LEU A 78 0.77 17.46 11.03
C LEU A 78 -0.01 16.55 11.99
N ARG A 79 -0.65 15.51 11.46
CA ARG A 79 -1.45 14.53 12.22
C ARG A 79 -0.66 13.26 12.55
N GLY A 80 0.25 12.87 11.67
CA GLY A 80 1.10 11.70 11.81
C GLY A 80 1.88 11.45 10.53
N SER A 81 2.66 10.37 10.52
CA SER A 81 3.48 9.99 9.36
C SER A 81 3.50 8.49 9.17
N PHE A 82 3.95 8.02 8.02
CA PHE A 82 4.15 6.59 7.80
C PHE A 82 5.22 6.31 6.75
N TYR A 83 5.87 5.16 6.89
CA TYR A 83 6.69 4.56 5.85
C TYR A 83 5.83 3.65 4.97
N LEU A 84 6.10 3.67 3.68
CA LEU A 84 5.46 2.85 2.67
C LEU A 84 6.50 1.93 2.03
N ASP A 85 6.41 0.62 2.31
CA ASP A 85 7.32 -0.41 1.78
C ASP A 85 6.53 -1.42 0.92
N LEU A 86 6.43 -1.16 -0.37
CA LEU A 86 5.48 -1.85 -1.24
C LEU A 86 5.98 -3.17 -1.83
N TYR A 87 7.27 -3.28 -2.09
CA TYR A 87 7.78 -4.31 -2.98
C TYR A 87 8.26 -5.56 -2.26
N ALA A 88 7.97 -6.72 -2.84
CA ALA A 88 8.54 -7.99 -2.40
C ALA A 88 10.05 -8.01 -2.65
N ARG A 89 10.79 -8.54 -1.67
CA ARG A 89 12.24 -8.78 -1.75
C ARG A 89 12.65 -9.88 -0.77
N GLU A 90 13.82 -10.45 -0.99
CA GLU A 90 14.41 -11.42 -0.08
C GLU A 90 14.53 -10.85 1.34
N ASN A 91 14.31 -11.70 2.35
CA ASN A 91 14.40 -11.35 3.78
C ASN A 91 13.41 -10.27 4.26
N LYS A 92 12.40 -9.91 3.45
CA LYS A 92 11.25 -9.11 3.88
C LYS A 92 10.11 -10.00 4.32
N ARG A 93 9.42 -9.62 5.41
CA ARG A 93 8.19 -10.29 5.86
C ARG A 93 7.11 -10.24 4.77
N GLY A 94 6.61 -11.41 4.38
CA GLY A 94 5.54 -11.57 3.39
C GLY A 94 4.17 -11.05 3.85
N GLY A 95 3.24 -10.92 2.90
CA GLY A 95 1.85 -10.46 3.14
C GLY A 95 1.67 -8.94 3.00
N ALA A 96 0.56 -8.42 3.52
CA ALA A 96 0.32 -6.99 3.67
C ALA A 96 -0.05 -6.70 5.12
N TRP A 97 0.62 -5.74 5.75
CA TRP A 97 0.46 -5.46 7.18
C TRP A 97 0.81 -4.01 7.51
N MET A 98 0.29 -3.56 8.65
CA MET A 98 0.65 -2.29 9.27
C MET A 98 1.13 -2.55 10.70
N ASP A 99 2.08 -1.74 11.16
CA ASP A 99 2.56 -1.74 12.54
C ASP A 99 2.98 -0.33 12.97
N ASP A 100 3.09 -0.10 14.28
CA ASP A 100 3.52 1.19 14.83
C ASP A 100 5.05 1.27 14.91
N CYS A 101 5.64 2.30 14.31
CA CYS A 101 7.03 2.68 14.58
C CYS A 101 7.11 3.48 15.88
N VAL A 102 6.20 4.43 16.04
CA VAL A 102 6.09 5.32 17.19
C VAL A 102 4.61 5.55 17.46
N GLY A 103 4.12 5.17 18.64
CA GLY A 103 2.75 5.45 19.05
C GLY A 103 2.51 6.93 19.37
N GLN A 104 1.26 7.37 19.26
CA GLN A 104 0.85 8.68 19.76
C GLN A 104 0.95 8.70 21.29
N MET A 105 1.58 9.74 21.83
CA MET A 105 1.75 9.88 23.27
C MET A 105 1.79 11.35 23.68
N ARG A 106 1.16 11.69 24.80
CA ARG A 106 1.39 12.98 25.46
C ARG A 106 2.59 12.84 26.38
N LYS A 107 3.64 13.63 26.14
CA LYS A 107 4.87 13.62 26.94
C LYS A 107 4.64 14.34 28.27
N ALA A 108 5.56 14.16 29.21
CA ALA A 108 5.51 14.77 30.53
C ALA A 108 5.50 16.31 30.49
N ASP A 109 6.12 16.91 29.47
CA ASP A 109 6.12 18.35 29.22
C ASP A 109 4.81 18.88 28.59
N GLY A 110 3.82 18.01 28.40
CA GLY A 110 2.52 18.34 27.79
C GLY A 110 2.51 18.28 26.26
N SER A 111 3.66 18.19 25.60
CA SER A 111 3.76 18.10 24.15
C SER A 111 3.19 16.78 23.61
N LEU A 112 2.65 16.82 22.39
CA LEU A 112 2.08 15.65 21.75
C LEU A 112 3.08 15.03 20.76
N GLN A 113 3.51 13.81 21.03
CA GLN A 113 4.20 12.96 20.07
C GLN A 113 3.21 12.48 19.02
N LYS A 114 3.47 12.81 17.76
CA LYS A 114 2.68 12.36 16.62
C LYS A 114 3.06 10.91 16.26
N PRO A 115 2.09 10.07 15.85
CA PRO A 115 2.37 8.68 15.53
C PRO A 115 3.14 8.55 14.21
N VAL A 116 3.92 7.48 14.11
CA VAL A 116 4.59 7.03 12.89
C VAL A 116 4.28 5.55 12.69
N ALA A 117 3.80 5.18 11.50
CA ALA A 117 3.44 3.81 11.17
C ALA A 117 4.33 3.21 10.07
N TYR A 118 4.36 1.89 9.99
CA TYR A 118 4.86 1.13 8.85
C TYR A 118 3.66 0.59 8.06
N LEU A 119 3.62 0.83 6.75
CA LEU A 119 2.68 0.19 5.84
C LEU A 119 3.47 -0.66 4.85
N THR A 120 3.36 -1.98 4.97
CA THR A 120 4.17 -2.93 4.21
C THR A 120 3.28 -3.80 3.34
N CYS A 121 3.62 -3.87 2.04
CA CYS A 121 3.01 -4.77 1.07
C CYS A 121 4.09 -5.65 0.40
N ASN A 122 3.68 -6.55 -0.49
CA ASN A 122 4.59 -7.42 -1.23
C ASN A 122 4.19 -7.50 -2.72
N PHE A 123 4.05 -6.33 -3.36
CA PHE A 123 3.81 -6.24 -4.80
C PHE A 123 5.07 -6.60 -5.59
N ASN A 124 4.87 -7.10 -6.81
CA ASN A 124 5.97 -7.33 -7.74
C ASN A 124 6.62 -5.99 -8.09
N ARG A 125 7.95 -5.96 -8.09
CA ARG A 125 8.70 -4.77 -8.53
C ARG A 125 8.42 -4.47 -10.00
N PRO A 126 8.54 -3.20 -10.42
CA PRO A 126 8.65 -2.87 -11.84
C PRO A 126 9.83 -3.64 -12.47
N VAL A 127 9.61 -4.28 -13.63
CA VAL A 127 10.67 -5.03 -14.34
C VAL A 127 10.80 -4.46 -15.76
N ASN A 128 12.03 -4.17 -16.19
CA ASN A 128 12.35 -3.71 -17.56
C ASN A 128 11.51 -2.50 -18.00
N GLY A 129 11.29 -1.52 -17.12
CA GLY A 129 10.50 -0.32 -17.40
C GLY A 129 8.98 -0.52 -17.44
N LYS A 130 8.47 -1.74 -17.17
CA LYS A 130 7.04 -1.98 -16.97
C LYS A 130 6.66 -1.61 -15.53
N PRO A 131 5.54 -0.89 -15.31
CA PRO A 131 5.10 -0.54 -13.97
C PRO A 131 4.80 -1.79 -13.13
N ALA A 132 4.88 -1.65 -11.82
CA ALA A 132 4.30 -2.63 -10.91
C ALA A 132 2.78 -2.60 -11.11
N LEU A 133 2.21 -3.74 -11.53
CA LEU A 133 0.77 -4.00 -11.68
C LEU A 133 0.35 -5.05 -10.66
#